data_AF-A0A1V6ADL6-F1
#
_entry.id   AF-A0A1V6ADL6-F1
#
_cell.length_a   1.000
_cell.length_b   1.000
_cell.length_c   1.000
_cell.angle_alpha   90.00
_cell.angle_beta   90.00
_cell.angle_gamma   90.00
#
_symmetry.space_group_name_H-M   'P 1'
#
loop_
_entity.id
_entity.type
_entity.pdbx_description
1 polymer ?
#
loop_
_entity_poly.entity_id
_entity_poly.type
_entity_poly.pdbx_seq_one_letter_code
_entity_poly.pdbx_strand_id
1 'polypeptide(L)' 'MAVRAKTIKKTGVEDELQKNASAREYSVTELFAKGEMVYHKIWDDVGEVIEIGNTDDGISKMKVAFEKVGIKSLRMG' A
#
# COMPACT_ATOMS: atom_id res chain seq x y z
N MET A 1 43.85 -13.66 -8.69
CA MET A 1 43.73 -12.48 -7.80
C MET A 1 42.48 -11.71 -8.15
N ALA A 2 41.59 -11.57 -7.16
CA ALA A 2 40.55 -10.56 -6.91
C ALA A 2 39.54 -10.10 -7.99
N VAL A 3 38.32 -10.66 -7.89
CA VAL A 3 36.96 -10.06 -7.72
C VAL A 3 36.63 -8.62 -8.17
N ARG A 4 35.48 -8.44 -8.87
CA ARG A 4 34.28 -7.63 -8.49
C ARG A 4 33.35 -7.43 -9.70
N ALA A 5 32.12 -7.98 -9.76
CA ALA A 5 30.89 -7.75 -8.98
C ALA A 5 29.85 -6.97 -9.83
N LYS A 6 28.71 -7.63 -10.07
CA LYS A 6 27.54 -7.21 -10.86
C LYS A 6 26.85 -6.00 -10.22
N THR A 7 26.52 -4.97 -11.01
CA THR A 7 25.60 -3.90 -10.59
C THR A 7 24.25 -4.13 -11.27
N ILE A 8 23.33 -4.75 -10.52
CA ILE A 8 21.92 -4.83 -10.85
C ILE A 8 21.27 -3.74 -10.01
N LYS A 9 20.96 -2.57 -10.59
CA LYS A 9 20.09 -1.59 -9.94
C LYS A 9 18.65 -2.08 -10.09
N LYS A 10 18.28 -3.08 -9.29
CA LYS A 10 16.88 -3.36 -8.96
C LYS A 10 16.44 -2.23 -8.03
N THR A 11 15.74 -1.24 -8.56
CA THR A 11 14.81 -0.43 -7.76
C THR A 11 13.63 -1.36 -7.41
N GLY A 12 13.86 -2.23 -6.44
CA GLY A 12 12.83 -2.94 -5.71
C GLY A 12 12.72 -2.23 -4.37
N VAL A 13 11.89 -1.19 -4.35
CA VAL A 13 11.46 -0.57 -3.11
C VAL A 13 10.55 -1.58 -2.43
N GLU A 14 11.14 -2.27 -1.45
CA GLU A 14 10.53 -2.56 -0.15
C GLU A 14 9.16 -3.24 -0.20
N ASP A 15 9.15 -4.57 -0.33
CA ASP A 15 7.98 -5.40 0.01
C ASP A 15 8.47 -6.67 0.73
N GLU A 16 9.14 -6.49 1.88
CA GLU A 16 9.54 -7.58 2.77
C GLU A 16 9.10 -7.36 4.24
N LEU A 17 8.05 -6.58 4.46
CA LEU A 17 7.26 -6.56 5.69
C LEU A 17 5.81 -6.38 5.24
N GLN A 18 4.84 -7.25 5.50
CA GLN A 18 4.48 -7.70 6.84
C GLN A 18 3.49 -8.88 6.74
N LYS A 19 3.98 -10.12 6.87
CA LYS A 19 3.12 -11.29 7.16
C LYS A 19 2.65 -11.28 8.63
N ASN A 20 2.04 -10.20 9.07
CA ASN A 20 1.31 -10.15 10.34
C ASN A 20 0.02 -9.35 10.12
N ALA A 21 -1.06 -10.10 9.95
CA ALA A 21 -2.41 -9.66 9.68
C ALA A 21 -2.97 -8.84 10.86
N SER A 22 -2.65 -7.56 10.89
CA SER A 22 -3.32 -6.57 11.72
C SER A 22 -3.62 -5.40 10.79
N ALA A 23 -4.90 -5.16 10.53
CA ALA A 23 -5.34 -4.08 9.67
C ALA A 23 -4.66 -2.77 10.12
N ARG A 24 -3.89 -2.15 9.23
CA ARG A 24 -3.20 -0.88 9.52
C ARG A 24 -4.23 0.24 9.50
N GLU A 25 -4.16 1.15 10.45
CA GLU A 25 -5.05 2.31 10.44
C GLU A 25 -4.77 3.14 9.18
N TYR A 26 -5.84 3.48 8.44
CA TYR A 26 -5.76 4.34 7.29
C TYR A 26 -5.28 5.72 7.73
N SER A 27 -4.15 6.15 7.17
CA SER A 27 -3.65 7.51 7.29
C SER A 27 -3.32 8.05 5.91
N VAL A 28 -3.72 9.29 5.64
CA VAL A 28 -3.43 9.94 4.35
C VAL A 28 -1.93 10.10 4.11
N THR A 29 -1.13 10.23 5.18
CA THR A 29 0.32 10.42 5.10
C THR A 29 1.09 9.11 4.92
N GLU A 30 0.44 7.97 5.14
CA GLU A 30 1.07 6.67 4.98
C GLU A 30 0.83 6.12 3.58
N LEU A 31 1.83 5.39 3.08
CA LEU A 31 1.74 4.66 1.84
C LEU A 31 1.30 3.23 2.13
N PHE A 32 0.40 2.72 1.30
CA PHE A 32 -0.11 1.36 1.40
C PHE A 32 0.24 0.57 0.13
N ALA A 33 0.37 -0.74 0.28
CA ALA A 33 0.63 -1.68 -0.79
C ALA A 33 -0.62 -2.48 -1.16
N LYS A 34 -0.69 -2.99 -2.39
CA LYS A 34 -1.80 -3.84 -2.83
C LYS A 34 -1.76 -5.16 -2.06
N GLY A 35 -2.88 -5.55 -1.45
CA GLY A 35 -3.00 -6.72 -0.58
C GLY A 35 -2.84 -6.42 0.91
N GLU A 36 -2.54 -5.17 1.30
CA GLU A 36 -2.54 -4.76 2.71
C GLU A 36 -3.98 -4.61 3.23
N MET A 37 -4.19 -4.94 4.50
CA MET A 37 -5.44 -4.63 5.21
C MET A 37 -5.39 -3.25 5.84
N VAL A 38 -6.43 -2.47 5.62
CA VAL A 38 -6.56 -1.07 6.02
C VAL A 38 -7.84 -0.88 6.83
N TYR A 39 -7.71 -0.37 8.06
CA TYR A 39 -8.83 0.00 8.91
C TYR A 39 -9.12 1.50 8.81
N HIS A 40 -10.36 1.89 8.54
CA HIS A 40 -10.74 3.29 8.40
C HIS A 40 -11.65 3.74 9.55
N LYS A 41 -11.14 4.58 10.47
CA LYS A 41 -11.89 4.98 11.69
C LYS A 41 -13.24 5.65 11.43
N ILE A 42 -13.37 6.41 10.33
CA ILE A 42 -14.62 7.13 10.00
C ILE A 42 -15.72 6.16 9.60
N TRP A 43 -15.33 5.03 8.98
CA TRP A 43 -16.26 4.01 8.54
C TRP A 43 -16.36 2.86 9.54
N ASP A 44 -15.45 2.82 10.52
CA ASP A 44 -15.30 1.72 11.46
C ASP A 44 -15.29 0.36 10.73
N ASP A 45 -14.48 0.31 9.67
CA ASP A 45 -14.45 -0.80 8.74
C ASP A 45 -13.03 -1.12 8.30
N VAL A 46 -12.79 -2.39 8.03
CA VAL A 46 -11.53 -2.93 7.53
C VAL A 46 -11.72 -3.30 6.07
N GLY A 47 -10.72 -3.03 5.25
CA GLY A 47 -10.73 -3.41 3.86
C GLY A 47 -9.35 -3.73 3.31
N GLU A 48 -9.31 -4.53 2.26
CA GLU A 48 -8.07 -4.89 1.59
C GLU A 48 -7.80 -3.93 0.43
N VAL A 49 -6.55 -3.47 0.29
CA VAL A 49 -6.14 -2.68 -0.86
C VAL A 49 -6.11 -3.57 -2.12
N ILE A 50 -7.10 -3.40 -3.00
CA ILE A 50 -7.20 -4.18 -4.23
C ILE A 50 -6.47 -3.55 -5.41
N GLU A 51 -6.23 -2.23 -5.38
CA GLU A 51 -5.60 -1.49 -6.46
C GLU A 51 -4.89 -0.25 -5.95
N ILE A 52 -3.76 0.11 -6.56
CA ILE A 52 -3.05 1.36 -6.32
C ILE A 52 -2.89 2.06 -7.66
N GLY A 53 -3.16 3.36 -7.69
CA GLY A 53 -2.92 4.21 -8.83
C GLY A 53 -2.17 5.47 -8.43
N ASN A 54 -1.30 5.95 -9.31
CA ASN A 54 -0.79 7.30 -9.26
C ASN A 54 -1.49 8.14 -10.32
N THR A 55 -1.81 9.37 -9.96
CA THR A 55 -2.24 10.38 -10.93
C THR A 55 -1.01 11.14 -11.43
N ASP A 56 -1.06 11.68 -12.65
CA ASP A 56 0.04 12.41 -13.29
C ASP A 56 0.53 13.61 -12.45
N ASP A 57 -0.37 14.20 -11.65
CA ASP A 57 -0.10 15.24 -10.64
C ASP A 57 0.73 14.78 -9.42
N GLY A 58 1.21 13.53 -9.41
CA GLY A 58 1.96 12.95 -8.29
C GLY A 58 1.08 12.54 -7.09
N ILE A 59 -0.24 12.60 -7.22
CA ILE A 59 -1.17 12.19 -6.17
C ILE A 59 -1.37 10.67 -6.22
N SER A 60 -0.96 9.99 -5.14
CA SER A 60 -1.20 8.56 -4.96
C SER A 60 -2.62 8.30 -4.46
N LYS A 61 -3.26 7.28 -5.03
CA LYS A 61 -4.60 6.82 -4.66
C LYS A 61 -4.62 5.31 -4.61
N MET A 62 -5.48 4.76 -3.78
CA MET A 62 -5.69 3.34 -3.64
C MET A 62 -7.17 3.02 -3.64
N LYS A 63 -7.55 1.86 -4.19
CA LYS A 63 -8.86 1.28 -3.98
C LYS A 63 -8.76 0.23 -2.89
N VAL A 64 -9.60 0.37 -1.90
CA VAL A 64 -9.72 -0.52 -0.77
C VAL A 64 -11.11 -1.13 -0.79
N ALA A 65 -11.19 -2.46 -0.80
CA ALA A 65 -12.42 -3.22 -0.68
C ALA A 65 -12.75 -3.42 0.80
N PHE A 66 -13.58 -2.54 1.35
CA PHE A 66 -14.09 -2.66 2.72
C PHE A 66 -15.15 -3.73 2.83
N GLU A 67 -15.18 -4.44 3.97
CA GLU A 67 -16.11 -5.55 4.18
C GLU A 67 -17.57 -5.11 4.34
N LYS A 68 -17.85 -4.00 5.02
CA LYS A 68 -19.22 -3.46 5.18
C LYS A 68 -19.54 -2.39 4.15
N VAL A 69 -18.64 -1.44 3.91
CA VAL A 69 -18.90 -0.26 3.04
C VAL A 69 -18.65 -0.57 1.55
N GLY A 70 -17.92 -1.65 1.24
CA GLY A 70 -17.56 -2.04 -0.12
C GLY A 70 -16.34 -1.30 -0.66
N ILE A 71 -16.19 -1.24 -1.99
CA ILE A 71 -15.00 -0.68 -2.64
C ILE A 71 -15.00 0.85 -2.53
N LYS A 72 -13.94 1.41 -1.94
CA LYS A 72 -13.71 2.85 -1.81
C LYS A 72 -12.36 3.25 -2.36
N SER A 73 -12.31 4.43 -2.96
CA SER A 73 -11.07 5.05 -3.40
C SER A 73 -10.59 6.04 -2.35
N LEU A 74 -9.39 5.80 -1.82
CA LEU A 74 -8.72 6.63 -0.83
C LEU A 74 -7.48 7.25 -1.46
N ARG A 75 -7.08 8.41 -0.96
CA ARG A 75 -5.81 9.05 -1.33
C ARG A 75 -4.74 8.73 -0.30
N MET A 76 -3.49 8.66 -0.74
CA MET A 76 -2.32 8.47 0.10
C MET A 76 -1.20 9.37 -0.40
N GLY A 77 -0.30 9.81 0.47
CA GLY A 77 0.71 10.82 0.18
C GLY A 77 0.52 12.09 1.00
#